data_AF-G2J3W6-F1
#
_entry.id   AF-G2J3W6-F1
#
_cell.length_a   1.000
_cell.length_b   1.000
_cell.length_c   1.000
_cell.angle_alpha   90.00
_cell.angle_beta   90.00
_cell.angle_gamma   90.00
#
_symmetry.space_group_name_H-M   'P 1'
#
loop_
_entity.id
_entity.type
_entity.pdbx_description
1 polymer ?
#
loop_
_entity_poly.entity_id
_entity_poly.type
_entity_poly.pdbx_seq_one_letter_code
_entity_poly.pdbx_strand_id
1 'polypeptide(L)'
;MVSTSLGRDVSIIKVDQEDDQIADVSYVRDDGTVWRYRCHVEWPDVKMAWWKEDGTLGRWQDTPDDSRITVDWGPDGVRVKEVFSDGSTNDKLVRVERQTGK
;
A
#
# COMPACT_ATOMS: atom_id res chain seq x y z
N MET A 1 2.50 10.48 0.23
CA MET A 1 2.75 9.33 -0.67
C MET A 1 3.39 8.12 0.02
N VAL A 2 2.53 7.19 0.45
CA VAL A 2 2.87 5.84 0.92
C VAL A 2 2.87 4.91 -0.29
N SER A 3 4.05 4.57 -0.80
CA SER A 3 4.22 3.59 -1.89
C SER A 3 5.08 2.46 -1.37
N THR A 4 4.52 1.47 -0.69
CA THR A 4 5.10 0.11 -0.49
C THR A 4 4.28 -0.65 0.54
N SER A 5 3.63 -1.76 0.20
CA SER A 5 3.30 -2.86 1.14
C SER A 5 2.49 -3.96 0.46
N LEU A 6 3.00 -4.52 -0.64
CA LEU A 6 2.30 -5.58 -1.37
C LEU A 6 3.22 -6.76 -1.74
N GLY A 7 4.30 -6.97 -1.00
CA GLY A 7 5.26 -8.06 -1.26
C GLY A 7 5.90 -8.05 -2.66
N ARG A 8 5.91 -6.91 -3.36
CA ARG A 8 6.38 -6.77 -4.74
C ARG A 8 7.17 -5.49 -4.93
N ASP A 9 8.02 -5.48 -5.97
CA ASP A 9 8.94 -4.39 -6.25
C ASP A 9 8.19 -3.06 -6.40
N VAL A 10 8.67 -2.04 -5.70
CA VAL A 10 7.95 -0.79 -5.38
C VAL A 10 8.05 0.23 -6.51
N SER A 11 8.86 -0.10 -7.50
CA SER A 11 9.10 0.70 -8.69
C SER A 11 7.85 0.92 -9.57
N ILE A 12 6.71 0.27 -9.28
CA ILE A 12 5.52 0.28 -10.15
C ILE A 12 4.24 0.75 -9.43
N ILE A 13 4.32 1.43 -8.27
CA ILE A 13 3.11 1.93 -7.59
C ILE A 13 2.83 3.39 -8.01
N LYS A 14 1.70 3.62 -8.67
CA LYS A 14 1.14 4.96 -8.93
C LYS A 14 0.10 5.29 -7.86
N VAL A 15 0.14 6.51 -7.33
CA VAL A 15 -0.93 7.06 -6.49
C VAL A 15 -1.89 7.81 -7.41
N ASP A 16 -3.10 7.27 -7.55
CA ASP A 16 -4.10 7.76 -8.49
C ASP A 16 -4.98 8.86 -7.86
N GLN A 17 -5.14 8.83 -6.52
CA GLN A 17 -5.88 9.84 -5.76
C GLN A 17 -5.39 9.82 -4.29
N GLU A 18 -5.17 11.00 -3.70
CA GLU A 18 -4.78 11.18 -2.30
C GLU A 18 -5.82 12.12 -1.65
N ASP A 19 -6.60 11.56 -0.72
CA ASP A 19 -7.38 12.29 0.30
C ASP A 19 -6.72 11.97 1.66
N ASP A 20 -6.96 12.76 2.71
CA ASP A 20 -6.13 12.76 3.95
C ASP A 20 -5.90 11.36 4.57
N GLN A 21 -6.82 10.40 4.35
CA GLN A 21 -6.73 9.03 4.87
C GLN A 21 -6.92 7.94 3.80
N ILE A 22 -7.30 8.29 2.56
CA ILE A 22 -7.57 7.32 1.49
C ILE A 22 -6.60 7.54 0.34
N ALA A 23 -5.92 6.47 -0.06
CA ALA A 23 -5.07 6.47 -1.24
C ALA A 23 -5.47 5.34 -2.20
N ASP A 24 -5.77 5.66 -3.45
CA ASP A 24 -5.89 4.64 -4.50
C ASP A 24 -4.50 4.40 -5.10
N VAL A 25 -4.07 3.14 -5.12
CA VAL A 25 -2.78 2.72 -5.67
C VAL A 25 -2.97 1.68 -6.77
N SER A 26 -2.19 1.78 -7.84
CA SER A 26 -2.20 0.78 -8.91
C SER A 26 -0.80 0.36 -9.33
N TYR A 27 -0.66 -0.87 -9.81
CA TYR A 27 0.56 -1.37 -10.43
C TYR A 27 0.27 -2.35 -11.56
N VAL A 28 1.21 -2.49 -12.49
CA VAL A 28 1.18 -3.49 -13.57
C VAL A 28 2.05 -4.66 -13.16
N ARG A 29 1.47 -5.85 -13.09
CA ARG A 29 2.18 -7.10 -12.82
C ARG A 29 3.01 -7.51 -14.05
N ASP A 30 3.99 -8.38 -13.86
CA ASP A 30 4.88 -8.91 -14.91
C ASP A 30 4.13 -9.58 -16.09
N ASP A 31 2.95 -10.12 -15.84
CA ASP A 31 2.05 -10.65 -16.88
C ASP A 31 1.15 -9.60 -17.55
N GLY A 32 1.36 -8.31 -17.28
CA GLY A 32 0.58 -7.20 -17.82
C GLY A 32 -0.72 -6.93 -17.08
N THR A 33 -1.09 -7.73 -16.06
CA THR A 33 -2.31 -7.50 -15.28
C THR A 33 -2.19 -6.20 -14.47
N VAL A 34 -3.15 -5.28 -14.63
CA VAL A 34 -3.23 -4.08 -13.80
C VAL A 34 -3.99 -4.42 -12.51
N TRP A 35 -3.32 -4.26 -11.39
CA TRP A 35 -3.93 -4.36 -10.07
C TRP A 35 -4.15 -2.96 -9.51
N ARG A 36 -5.31 -2.75 -8.88
CA ARG A 36 -5.64 -1.50 -8.19
C ARG A 36 -6.16 -1.81 -6.80
N TYR A 37 -5.72 -1.04 -5.83
CA TYR A 37 -6.13 -1.12 -4.44
C TYR A 37 -6.57 0.25 -3.96
N ARG A 38 -7.49 0.25 -3.01
CA ARG A 38 -7.77 1.38 -2.14
C ARG A 38 -7.16 1.10 -0.78
N CYS A 39 -6.32 2.00 -0.32
CA CYS A 39 -5.71 2.00 0.99
C CYS A 39 -6.45 2.99 1.89
N HIS A 40 -6.72 2.59 3.12
CA HIS A 40 -7.19 3.46 4.19
C HIS A 40 -6.15 3.48 5.31
N VAL A 41 -5.59 4.65 5.60
CA VAL A 41 -4.55 4.84 6.60
C VAL A 41 -5.19 5.20 7.93
N GLU A 42 -5.22 4.25 8.86
CA GLU A 42 -5.68 4.40 10.24
C GLU A 42 -4.46 4.29 11.16
N TRP A 43 -3.66 5.35 11.23
CA TRP A 43 -2.30 5.29 11.77
C TRP A 43 -2.21 4.58 13.14
N PRO A 44 -1.30 3.59 13.31
CA PRO A 44 -0.24 3.18 12.37
C PRO A 44 -0.67 2.11 11.36
N ASP A 45 -1.92 1.65 11.39
CA ASP A 45 -2.42 0.56 10.56
C ASP A 45 -2.87 1.05 9.17
N VAL A 46 -2.74 0.19 8.17
CA VAL A 46 -3.25 0.42 6.81
C VAL A 46 -4.17 -0.73 6.43
N LYS A 47 -5.42 -0.42 6.09
CA LYS A 47 -6.37 -1.38 5.53
C LYS A 47 -6.36 -1.25 4.02
N MET A 48 -6.52 -2.38 3.33
CA MET A 48 -6.52 -2.40 1.87
C MET A 48 -7.73 -3.17 1.33
N ALA A 49 -8.38 -2.63 0.32
CA ALA A 49 -9.38 -3.32 -0.47
C ALA A 49 -8.95 -3.32 -1.95
N TRP A 50 -9.08 -4.45 -2.65
CA TRP A 50 -8.82 -4.49 -4.09
C TRP A 50 -10.00 -3.92 -4.86
N TRP A 51 -9.72 -3.26 -5.98
CA TRP A 51 -10.75 -2.95 -6.96
C TRP A 51 -11.02 -4.19 -7.82
N LYS A 52 -12.30 -4.47 -8.08
CA LYS A 52 -12.72 -5.51 -9.00
C LYS A 52 -12.74 -4.99 -10.43
N GLU A 53 -12.75 -5.92 -11.40
CA GLU A 53 -12.82 -5.59 -12.83
C GLU A 53 -14.08 -4.79 -13.21
N ASP A 54 -15.18 -4.98 -12.48
CA ASP A 54 -16.44 -4.23 -12.65
C ASP A 54 -16.39 -2.80 -12.09
N GLY A 55 -15.24 -2.37 -11.56
CA GLY A 55 -15.05 -1.05 -10.98
C GLY A 55 -15.64 -0.91 -9.57
N THR A 56 -16.10 -1.99 -8.94
CA THR A 56 -16.55 -1.96 -7.54
C THR A 56 -15.39 -2.26 -6.58
N LEU A 57 -15.50 -1.75 -5.35
CA LEU A 57 -14.53 -2.05 -4.30
C LEU A 57 -14.79 -3.44 -3.70
N GLY A 58 -13.73 -4.21 -3.52
CA GLY A 58 -13.72 -5.49 -2.83
C GLY A 58 -13.87 -5.37 -1.32
N ARG A 59 -13.71 -6.50 -0.62
CA ARG A 59 -13.70 -6.52 0.84
C ARG A 59 -12.42 -5.84 1.35
N TRP A 60 -12.54 -5.08 2.42
CA TRP A 60 -11.38 -4.61 3.18
C TRP A 60 -10.66 -5.80 3.83
N GLN A 61 -9.34 -5.80 3.74
CA GLN A 61 -8.48 -6.76 4.43
C GLN A 61 -8.31 -6.31 5.88
N ASP A 62 -9.24 -6.75 6.73
CA ASP A 62 -9.36 -6.38 8.14
C ASP A 62 -9.64 -7.59 9.07
N THR A 63 -9.53 -8.82 8.55
CA THR A 63 -9.74 -10.04 9.32
C THR A 63 -8.43 -10.63 9.83
N PRO A 64 -8.46 -11.49 10.87
CA PRO A 64 -7.25 -12.10 11.42
C PRO A 64 -6.43 -12.96 10.44
N ASP A 65 -7.08 -13.45 9.37
CA ASP A 65 -6.42 -14.26 8.34
C ASP A 65 -5.74 -13.40 7.26
N ASP A 66 -6.06 -12.11 7.19
CA ASP A 66 -5.45 -11.14 6.28
C ASP A 66 -4.09 -10.68 6.78
N SER A 67 -3.23 -10.20 5.87
CA SER A 67 -1.99 -9.56 6.27
C SER A 67 -2.26 -8.22 6.97
N ARG A 68 -1.51 -7.95 8.04
CA ARG A 68 -1.55 -6.67 8.75
C ARG A 68 -0.45 -5.76 8.22
N ILE A 69 -0.84 -4.60 7.72
CA ILE A 69 0.09 -3.60 7.21
C ILE A 69 0.20 -2.45 8.21
N THR A 70 1.41 -2.09 8.58
CA THR A 70 1.71 -0.94 9.43
C THR A 70 2.72 0.01 8.80
N VAL A 71 2.55 1.30 9.07
CA VAL A 71 3.43 2.38 8.60
C VAL A 71 4.07 3.10 9.78
N ASP A 72 5.36 3.40 9.66
CA ASP A 72 6.13 4.17 10.64
C ASP A 72 6.94 5.26 9.93
N TRP A 73 6.84 6.50 10.43
CA TRP A 73 7.52 7.65 9.85
C TRP A 73 8.87 7.87 10.54
N GLY A 74 9.95 7.70 9.78
CA GLY A 74 11.32 7.93 10.24
C GLY A 74 11.98 9.12 9.54
N PRO A 75 13.16 9.54 10.02
CA PRO A 75 13.94 10.62 9.39
C PRO A 75 14.38 10.27 7.95
N ASP A 76 14.51 8.98 7.65
CA ASP A 76 14.98 8.48 6.34
C ASP A 76 13.84 8.15 5.37
N GLY A 77 12.58 8.30 5.80
CA GLY A 77 11.39 7.99 5.00
C GLY A 77 10.30 7.24 5.76
N VAL A 78 9.41 6.57 5.04
CA VAL A 78 8.32 5.77 5.61
C VAL A 78 8.73 4.30 5.60
N ARG A 79 8.77 3.67 6.77
CA ARG A 79 8.90 2.21 6.86
C ARG A 79 7.52 1.60 6.77
N VAL A 80 7.36 0.63 5.89
CA VAL A 80 6.11 -0.12 5.77
C VAL A 80 6.39 -1.60 6.01
N LYS A 81 5.61 -2.17 6.93
CA LYS A 81 5.72 -3.55 7.34
C LYS A 81 4.40 -4.26 7.09
N GLU A 82 4.47 -5.44 6.49
CA GLU A 82 3.34 -6.33 6.29
C GLU A 82 3.64 -7.63 7.03
N VAL A 83 2.70 -8.08 7.87
CA VAL A 83 2.80 -9.32 8.64
C VAL A 83 1.68 -10.25 8.18
N PHE A 84 2.03 -11.42 7.68
CA PHE A 84 1.07 -12.42 7.24
C PHE A 84 0.64 -13.32 8.40
N SER A 85 -0.50 -13.99 8.25
CA SER A 85 -1.05 -14.91 9.25
C SER A 85 -0.16 -16.12 9.54
N ASP A 86 0.73 -16.49 8.60
CA ASP A 86 1.75 -17.53 8.78
C ASP A 86 3.01 -17.04 9.53
N GLY A 87 3.04 -15.77 9.94
CA GLY A 87 4.15 -15.13 10.64
C GLY A 87 5.27 -14.63 9.74
N SER A 88 5.19 -14.86 8.42
CA SER A 88 6.10 -14.23 7.47
C SER A 88 5.89 -12.72 7.43
N THR A 89 6.93 -11.97 7.04
CA THR A 89 6.88 -10.51 7.05
C THR A 89 7.57 -9.91 5.84
N ASN A 90 6.97 -8.87 5.26
CA ASN A 90 7.68 -7.92 4.41
C ASN A 90 7.99 -6.65 5.20
N ASP A 91 9.17 -6.09 4.98
CA ASP A 91 9.60 -4.86 5.65
C ASP A 91 10.43 -4.04 4.67
N LYS A 92 10.01 -2.79 4.45
CA LYS A 92 10.66 -1.95 3.46
C LYS A 92 10.59 -0.48 3.82
N LEU A 93 11.73 0.19 3.66
CA LEU A 93 11.87 1.63 3.79
C LEU A 93 11.64 2.30 2.44
N VAL A 94 10.63 3.17 2.40
CA VAL A 94 10.34 4.06 1.28
C VAL A 94 10.98 5.40 1.57
N ARG A 95 12.04 5.71 0.83
CA ARG A 95 12.65 7.03 0.92
C ARG A 95 11.73 8.03 0.23
N VAL A 96 11.26 9.02 0.98
CA VAL A 96 10.47 10.11 0.42
C VAL A 96 11.46 11.15 -0.09
N GLU A 97 11.73 11.14 -1.40
CA GLU A 97 12.38 12.29 -2.03
C GLU A 97 11.39 13.44 -2.01
N ARG A 98 11.68 14.48 -1.20
CA ARG A 98 10.92 15.73 -1.25
C ARG A 98 11.06 16.27 -2.68
N GLN A 99 9.99 16.20 -3.47
CA GLN A 99 9.89 17.06 -4.64
C GLN A 99 9.77 18.49 -4.12
N THR A 100 10.89 19.22 -4.15
CA THR A 100 10.91 20.66 -3.92
C THR A 100 10.15 21.29 -5.08
N GLY A 101 8.87 21.55 -4.87
CA GLY A 101 8.05 22.33 -5.79
C GLY A 101 8.71 23.69 -6.01
N LYS A 102 8.94 24.02 -7.28
CA LYS A 102 9.40 25.31 -7.75
C LYS A 102 8.20 26.23 -8.00
#